data_AF-A0A9E4IRK6-F1
#
_entry.id   AF-A0A9E4IRK6-F1
#
_cell.length_a   1.000
_cell.length_b   1.000
_cell.length_c   1.000
_cell.angle_alpha   90.00
_cell.angle_beta   90.00
_cell.angle_gamma   90.00
#
_symmetry.space_group_name_H-M   'P 1'
#
loop_
_entity.id
_entity.type
_entity.pdbx_description
1 polymer ?
#
loop_
_entity_poly.entity_id
_entity_poly.type
_entity_poly.pdbx_seq_one_letter_code
_entity_poly.pdbx_strand_id
1 'polypeptide(L)'
;MNSGTQPRDLIVLAADKHISACVETLLQERRRELAIRAISFDIHRHPHSDPGCRTSAAEFLRPFINRYRYALVVFDHRGCGSSELPDVIRREVEGQL
;
A
#
# COMPACT_ATOMS: atom_id res chain seq x y z
N MET A 1 23.53 19.61 13.44
CA MET A 1 23.75 18.64 12.33
C MET A 1 22.41 17.96 12.10
N ASN A 2 21.71 18.31 11.01
CA ASN A 2 20.41 17.70 10.70
C ASN A 2 20.64 16.25 10.25
N SER A 3 20.49 15.31 11.18
CA SER A 3 20.31 13.90 10.86
C SER A 3 18.91 13.74 10.26
N GLY A 4 18.71 14.21 9.02
CA GLY A 4 17.49 13.97 8.28
C GLY A 4 17.36 12.46 8.07
N THR A 5 16.45 11.82 8.80
CA THR A 5 16.18 10.39 8.63
C THR A 5 15.80 10.15 7.17
N GLN A 6 16.61 9.36 6.46
CA GLN A 6 16.32 8.99 5.08
C GLN A 6 14.93 8.34 5.02
N PRO A 7 14.06 8.72 4.06
CA PRO A 7 12.76 8.09 3.90
C PRO A 7 12.93 6.59 3.64
N ARG A 8 12.10 5.77 4.30
CA ARG A 8 12.00 4.34 4.02
C ARG A 8 11.51 4.11 2.60
N ASP A 9 11.66 2.90 2.07
CA ASP A 9 11.35 2.65 0.66
C ASP A 9 9.84 2.64 0.40
N LEU A 10 9.06 1.88 1.19
CA LEU A 10 7.66 1.56 0.84
C LEU A 10 6.73 1.55 2.05
N ILE A 11 5.57 2.19 1.95
CA ILE A 11 4.44 1.92 2.83
C ILE A 11 3.35 1.19 2.05
N VAL A 12 2.79 0.13 2.64
CA VAL A 12 1.69 -0.64 2.04
C VAL A 12 0.42 -0.44 2.86
N LEU A 13 -0.68 -0.12 2.20
CA LEU A 13 -2.02 -0.14 2.76
C LEU A 13 -2.80 -1.32 2.18
N ALA A 14 -3.08 -2.32 3.01
CA ALA A 14 -3.77 -3.56 2.64
C ALA A 14 -5.21 -3.58 3.18
N ALA A 15 -6.14 -4.19 2.46
CA ALA A 15 -7.53 -4.30 2.90
C ALA A 15 -7.74 -5.28 4.07
N ASP A 16 -6.93 -6.33 4.18
CA ASP A 16 -7.11 -7.35 5.20
C ASP A 16 -5.79 -8.02 5.66
N LYS A 17 -5.92 -9.03 6.53
CA LYS A 17 -4.80 -9.81 7.07
C LYS A 17 -4.15 -10.76 6.06
N HIS A 18 -4.91 -11.22 5.07
CA HIS A 18 -4.45 -12.17 4.07
C HIS A 18 -3.56 -11.46 3.05
N ILE A 19 -4.01 -10.30 2.54
CA ILE A 19 -3.22 -9.43 1.68
C ILE A 19 -1.97 -8.95 2.43
N SER A 20 -2.09 -8.51 3.68
CA SER A 20 -0.93 -8.06 4.44
C SER A 20 0.12 -9.16 4.61
N ALA A 21 -0.30 -10.38 4.99
CA ALA A 21 0.61 -11.52 5.13
C ALA A 21 1.24 -11.92 3.80
N CYS A 22 0.47 -11.91 2.71
CA CYS A 22 0.97 -12.19 1.37
C CYS A 22 2.08 -11.20 0.97
N VAL A 23 1.83 -9.89 1.10
CA VAL A 23 2.83 -8.87 0.77
C VAL A 23 4.06 -8.97 1.67
N GLU A 24 3.88 -9.24 2.95
CA GLU A 24 4.99 -9.45 3.88
C GLU A 24 5.88 -10.62 3.46
N THR A 25 5.29 -11.79 3.21
CA THR A 25 6.02 -12.98 2.73
C THR A 25 6.72 -12.73 1.41
N LEU A 26 6.09 -12.01 0.47
CA LEU A 26 6.70 -11.67 -0.81
C LEU A 26 7.96 -10.81 -0.65
N LEU A 27 7.91 -9.80 0.23
CA LEU A 27 8.98 -8.84 0.43
C LEU A 27 10.09 -9.34 1.38
N GLN A 28 9.77 -10.21 2.34
CA GLN A 28 10.74 -10.73 3.31
C GLN A 28 11.37 -12.04 2.85
N GLU A 29 10.53 -13.03 2.52
CA GLU A 29 10.95 -14.42 2.34
C GLU A 29 11.24 -14.73 0.87
N ARG A 30 10.34 -14.29 -0.03
CA ARG A 30 10.37 -14.65 -1.46
C ARG A 30 11.17 -13.69 -2.33
N ARG A 31 11.73 -12.62 -1.76
CA ARG A 31 12.40 -11.56 -2.52
C ARG A 31 13.48 -12.07 -3.47
N ARG A 32 14.25 -13.09 -3.08
CA ARG A 32 15.33 -13.66 -3.91
C ARG A 32 14.78 -14.38 -5.13
N GLU A 33 13.71 -15.16 -4.94
CA GLU A 33 13.08 -15.94 -6.00
C GLU A 33 12.33 -15.04 -7.00
N LEU A 34 11.86 -13.88 -6.54
CA LEU A 34 11.17 -12.88 -7.36
C LEU A 34 12.10 -11.79 -7.91
N ALA A 35 13.42 -11.90 -7.70
CA ALA A 35 14.40 -10.90 -8.06
C ALA A 35 14.08 -9.48 -7.53
N ILE A 36 13.44 -9.38 -6.37
CA ILE A 36 13.13 -8.14 -5.68
C ILE A 36 14.33 -7.76 -4.79
N ARG A 37 14.82 -6.52 -4.94
CA ARG A 37 15.87 -5.99 -4.06
C ARG A 37 15.40 -5.93 -2.61
N ALA A 38 16.33 -5.98 -1.65
CA ALA A 38 15.97 -5.69 -0.26
C ALA A 38 15.49 -4.22 -0.13
N ILE A 39 14.33 -4.04 0.53
CA ILE A 39 13.72 -2.73 0.77
C ILE A 39 13.30 -2.61 2.23
N SER A 40 13.28 -1.38 2.74
CA SER A 40 12.68 -1.03 4.03
C SER A 40 11.18 -0.72 3.83
N PHE A 41 10.30 -1.45 4.51
CA PHE A 41 8.86 -1.26 4.30
C PHE A 41 8.03 -1.42 5.58
N ASP A 42 6.85 -0.82 5.61
CA ASP A 42 5.83 -1.07 6.63
C ASP A 42 4.48 -1.40 5.97
N ILE A 43 3.67 -2.22 6.64
CA ILE A 43 2.34 -2.62 6.15
C ILE A 43 1.30 -2.24 7.19
N HIS A 44 0.30 -1.49 6.76
CA HIS A 44 -0.88 -1.18 7.54
C HIS A 44 -2.12 -1.82 6.91
N ARG A 45 -3.06 -2.20 7.76
CA ARG A 45 -4.39 -2.65 7.33
C ARG A 45 -5.37 -1.50 7.44
N HIS A 46 -6.19 -1.29 6.42
CA HIS A 46 -7.22 -0.27 6.47
C HIS A 46 -8.39 -0.74 7.38
N PRO A 47 -8.87 0.08 8.33
CA PRO A 47 -9.94 -0.31 9.26
C PRO A 47 -11.25 -0.67 8.56
N HIS A 48 -11.49 -0.08 7.39
CA HIS A 48 -12.70 -0.26 6.57
C HIS A 48 -12.45 -1.15 5.34
N SER A 49 -11.42 -2.00 5.38
CA SER A 49 -11.10 -3.00 4.34
C SER A 49 -11.10 -2.45 2.91
N ASP A 50 -11.60 -3.21 1.92
CA ASP A 50 -11.51 -2.84 0.50
C ASP A 50 -12.20 -1.52 0.16
N PRO A 51 -13.43 -1.23 0.64
CA PRO A 51 -14.05 0.06 0.38
C PRO A 51 -13.22 1.21 0.92
N GLY A 52 -12.65 1.06 2.11
CA GLY A 52 -11.80 2.08 2.71
C GLY A 52 -10.47 2.30 1.98
N CYS A 53 -9.82 1.22 1.51
CA CYS A 53 -8.65 1.35 0.64
C CYS A 53 -8.99 2.12 -0.66
N ARG A 54 -10.19 1.93 -1.22
CA ARG A 54 -10.62 2.67 -2.42
C ARG A 54 -10.92 4.14 -2.13
N THR A 55 -11.63 4.46 -1.04
CA THR A 55 -12.22 5.79 -0.84
C THR A 55 -11.41 6.71 0.08
N SER A 56 -10.56 6.16 0.95
CA SER A 56 -9.88 6.93 2.00
C SER A 56 -8.39 6.58 2.15
N ALA A 57 -7.78 5.95 1.13
CA ALA A 57 -6.35 5.64 1.17
C ALA A 57 -5.47 6.87 1.31
N ALA A 58 -5.78 7.95 0.60
CA ALA A 58 -5.01 9.20 0.68
C ALA A 58 -5.08 9.84 2.06
N GLU A 59 -6.26 9.87 2.68
CA GLU A 59 -6.42 10.37 4.05
C GLU A 59 -5.59 9.54 5.04
N PHE A 60 -5.65 8.21 4.91
CA PHE A 60 -4.87 7.30 5.72
C PHE A 60 -3.35 7.50 5.53
N LEU A 61 -2.90 7.68 4.28
CA LEU A 61 -1.49 7.73 3.92
C LEU A 61 -0.84 9.11 4.11
N ARG A 62 -1.64 10.17 4.22
CA ARG A 62 -1.16 11.56 4.39
C ARG A 62 -0.11 11.76 5.49
N PRO A 63 -0.20 11.13 6.68
CA PRO A 63 0.83 11.25 7.72
C PRO A 63 2.20 10.65 7.35
N PHE A 64 2.27 9.87 6.26
CA PHE A 64 3.45 9.11 5.86
C PHE A 64 4.18 9.70 4.64
N ILE A 65 3.63 10.74 4.00
CA ILE A 65 4.12 11.29 2.72
C ILE A 65 5.61 11.67 2.71
N ASN A 66 6.15 12.13 3.85
CA ASN A 66 7.55 12.52 4.00
C ASN A 66 8.42 11.43 4.66
N ARG A 67 7.86 10.25 4.95
CA ARG A 67 8.53 9.15 5.65
C ARG A 67 8.87 8.00 4.73
N TYR A 68 8.22 7.89 3.58
CA TYR A 68 8.42 6.82 2.60
C TYR A 68 8.59 7.39 1.21
N ARG A 69 9.33 6.68 0.35
CA ARG A 69 9.53 7.06 -1.06
C ARG A 69 8.35 6.67 -1.94
N TYR A 70 7.69 5.56 -1.61
CA TYR A 70 6.57 5.02 -2.37
C TYR A 70 5.45 4.56 -1.43
N ALA A 71 4.23 4.59 -1.95
CA ALA A 71 3.06 3.98 -1.33
C ALA A 71 2.45 2.93 -2.28
N LEU A 72 1.93 1.85 -1.71
CA LEU A 72 1.21 0.81 -2.43
C LEU A 72 -0.13 0.57 -1.72
N VAL A 73 -1.23 0.73 -2.44
CA VAL A 73 -2.58 0.44 -1.95
C VAL A 73 -3.07 -0.85 -2.62
N VAL A 74 -3.49 -1.85 -1.85
CA VAL A 74 -3.92 -3.16 -2.36
C VAL A 74 -5.22 -3.61 -1.70
N PHE A 75 -6.19 -3.95 -2.54
CA PHE A 75 -7.52 -4.42 -2.15
C PHE A 75 -8.16 -5.23 -3.27
N ASP A 76 -9.20 -6.00 -2.96
CA ASP A 76 -9.97 -6.77 -3.93
C ASP A 76 -10.92 -5.87 -4.73
N HIS A 77 -10.86 -5.99 -6.06
CA HIS A 77 -11.74 -5.31 -6.99
C HIS A 77 -13.22 -5.64 -6.72
N ARG A 78 -13.57 -6.91 -6.47
CA ARG A 78 -14.98 -7.28 -6.27
C ARG A 78 -15.51 -6.83 -4.90
N GLY A 79 -14.64 -6.73 -3.91
CA GLY A 79 -14.97 -6.33 -2.54
C GLY A 79 -15.02 -4.82 -2.32
N CYS A 80 -14.47 -4.01 -3.22
CA CYS A 80 -14.30 -2.57 -2.99
C CYS A 80 -15.57 -1.73 -3.14
N GLY A 81 -16.70 -2.35 -3.50
CA GLY A 81 -17.99 -1.67 -3.63
C GLY A 81 -18.07 -0.77 -4.88
N SER A 82 -17.32 -1.09 -5.94
CA SER A 82 -17.43 -0.44 -7.25
C SER A 82 -17.83 -1.47 -8.32
N SER A 83 -18.64 -1.04 -9.29
CA SER A 83 -18.90 -1.78 -10.53
C SER A 83 -17.99 -1.34 -11.69
N GLU A 84 -17.14 -0.33 -11.47
CA GLU A 84 -16.22 0.19 -12.47
C GLU A 84 -15.12 -0.82 -12.82
N LEU A 85 -14.49 -0.60 -13.97
CA LEU A 85 -13.33 -1.39 -14.39
C LEU A 85 -12.14 -1.17 -13.45
N PRO A 86 -11.28 -2.20 -13.24
CA PRO A 86 -10.11 -2.08 -12.36
C PRO A 86 -9.21 -0.89 -12.66
N ASP A 87 -9.03 -0.54 -13.95
CA ASP A 87 -8.18 0.58 -14.36
C ASP A 87 -8.80 1.95 -14.05
N VAL A 88 -10.12 2.06 -14.04
CA VAL A 88 -10.82 3.29 -13.63
C VAL A 88 -10.60 3.50 -12.13
N ILE A 89 -10.84 2.45 -11.34
CA ILE A 89 -10.66 2.48 -9.88
C ILE A 89 -9.21 2.78 -9.51
N ARG A 90 -8.23 2.18 -10.22
CA ARG A 90 -6.81 2.48 -10.02
C ARG A 90 -6.53 3.97 -10.17
N ARG A 91 -6.99 4.57 -11.28
CA ARG A 91 -6.78 6.01 -11.56
C ARG A 91 -7.46 6.89 -10.54
N GLU A 92 -8.65 6.51 -10.07
CA GLU A 92 -9.36 7.24 -9.00
C GLU A 92 -8.57 7.23 -7.70
N VAL A 93 -8.00 6.10 -7.30
CA VAL A 93 -7.18 5.98 -6.08
C VAL A 93 -5.85 6.72 -6.25
N GLU A 94 -5.17 6.55 -7.38
CA GLU A 94 -3.90 7.24 -7.67
C GLU A 94 -4.07 8.76 -7.72
N GLY A 95 -5.19 9.27 -8.25
CA GLY A 95 -5.49 10.70 -8.30
C GLY A 95 -5.76 11.36 -6.93
N GLN A 96 -5.90 10.57 -5.86
CA GLN A 96 -6.04 11.06 -4.50
C GLN A 96 -4.69 11.21 -3.78
N LEU A 97 -3.62 10.57 -4.28
CA LEU A 97 -2.29 10.48 -3.65
C LEU A 97 -1.32 11.55 -4.15
#